data_AF-A0A0R2C4A8-F1
#
_entry.id   AF-A0A0R2C4A8-F1
#
_cell.length_a   1.000
_cell.length_b   1.000
_cell.length_c   1.000
_cell.angle_alpha   90.00
_cell.angle_beta   90.00
_cell.angle_gamma   90.00
#
_symmetry.space_group_name_H-M   'P 1'
#
loop_
_entity.id
_entity.type
_entity.pdbx_description
1 polymer ?
#
loop_
_entity_poly.entity_id
_entity_poly.type
_entity_poly.pdbx_seq_one_letter_code
_entity_poly.pdbx_strand_id
1 'polypeptide(L)'
;MEDSIMALDKDAIIEQIKGASILELNDLVKAIEDEFGVTAAAPVAAGAAAGDDAATKDSFDVELTDAGQQKVKVIKAVREITGLGLKDAKGVVDAAPSNVKEGVTEDEANDIKSKLEEVGAEVTVK
;
A
#
# COMPACT_ATOMS: atom_id res chain seq x y z
N MET A 1 18.51 -1.50 -37.85
CA MET A 1 17.28 -2.03 -38.44
C MET A 1 16.68 -3.02 -37.47
N GLU A 2 15.88 -2.64 -36.51
CA GLU A 2 15.54 -1.36 -35.91
C GLU A 2 14.91 -1.84 -34.60
N ASP A 3 15.43 -1.42 -33.46
CA ASP A 3 14.69 -1.49 -32.20
C ASP A 3 13.53 -0.49 -32.32
N SER A 4 12.57 -0.83 -33.18
CA SER A 4 11.31 -0.14 -33.31
C SER A 4 10.50 -0.58 -32.11
N ILE A 5 10.70 0.14 -31.01
CA ILE A 5 9.81 0.23 -29.85
C ILE A 5 8.39 0.00 -30.36
N MET A 6 7.80 -1.16 -30.02
CA MET A 6 6.45 -1.52 -30.42
C MET A 6 5.51 -0.42 -29.96
N ALA A 7 5.11 0.45 -30.89
CA ALA A 7 4.04 1.39 -30.63
C ALA A 7 2.77 0.56 -30.38
N LEU A 8 2.11 0.78 -29.26
CA LEU A 8 0.80 0.18 -28.99
C LEU A 8 -0.14 0.49 -30.16
N ASP A 9 -0.68 -0.54 -30.80
CA ASP A 9 -1.77 -0.40 -31.76
C ASP A 9 -3.05 -0.09 -30.98
N LYS A 10 -3.30 1.21 -30.80
CA LYS A 10 -4.40 1.72 -29.99
C LYS A 10 -5.76 1.35 -30.56
N ASP A 11 -5.87 1.27 -31.88
CA ASP A 11 -7.14 1.04 -32.56
C ASP A 11 -7.62 -0.40 -32.32
N ALA A 12 -6.70 -1.37 -32.40
CA ALA A 12 -6.98 -2.77 -32.09
C ALA A 12 -7.42 -2.98 -30.63
N ILE A 13 -6.80 -2.29 -29.68
CA ILE A 13 -7.13 -2.38 -28.25
C ILE A 13 -8.53 -1.78 -27.98
N ILE A 14 -8.86 -0.65 -28.62
CA ILE A 14 -10.17 -0.02 -28.47
C ILE A 14 -11.29 -0.92 -29.01
N GLU A 15 -11.06 -1.64 -30.12
CA GLU A 15 -12.04 -2.59 -30.64
C GLU A 15 -12.31 -3.75 -29.67
N GLN A 16 -11.27 -4.29 -29.03
CA GLN A 16 -11.41 -5.35 -28.03
C GLN A 16 -12.19 -4.87 -26.79
N ILE A 17 -11.90 -3.65 -26.31
CA ILE A 17 -12.60 -3.04 -25.18
C ILE A 17 -14.09 -2.82 -25.48
N LYS A 18 -14.44 -2.39 -26.71
CA LYS A 18 -15.84 -2.18 -27.10
C LYS A 18 -16.68 -3.45 -27.14
N GLY A 19 -16.04 -4.61 -27.40
CA GLY A 19 -16.70 -5.90 -27.43
C GLY A 19 -16.86 -6.57 -26.06
N ALA A 20 -16.13 -6.09 -25.05
CA ALA A 20 -16.11 -6.69 -23.72
C ALA A 20 -17.30 -6.28 -22.86
N SER A 21 -17.72 -7.17 -21.98
CA SER A 21 -18.71 -6.86 -20.95
C SER A 21 -18.10 -6.02 -19.83
N ILE A 22 -18.96 -5.32 -19.08
CA ILE A 22 -18.56 -4.49 -17.94
C ILE A 22 -17.75 -5.29 -16.89
N LEU A 23 -18.06 -6.57 -16.71
CA LEU A 23 -17.33 -7.46 -15.81
C LEU A 23 -15.91 -7.76 -16.32
N GLU A 24 -15.77 -8.09 -17.60
CA GLU A 24 -14.47 -8.37 -18.22
C GLU A 24 -13.57 -7.14 -18.26
N LEU A 25 -14.15 -5.95 -18.44
CA LEU A 25 -13.43 -4.69 -18.33
C LEU A 25 -12.96 -4.42 -16.90
N ASN A 26 -13.75 -4.78 -15.89
CA ASN A 26 -13.34 -4.65 -14.48
C ASN A 26 -12.19 -5.60 -14.13
N ASP A 27 -12.25 -6.83 -14.63
CA ASP A 27 -11.18 -7.81 -14.43
C ASP A 27 -9.90 -7.42 -15.17
N LEU A 28 -10.01 -6.84 -16.37
CA LEU A 28 -8.86 -6.30 -17.11
C LEU A 28 -8.21 -5.13 -16.36
N VAL A 29 -9.01 -4.23 -15.79
CA VAL A 29 -8.50 -3.12 -14.97
C VAL A 29 -7.74 -3.69 -13.77
N LYS A 30 -8.34 -4.62 -13.00
CA LYS A 30 -7.66 -5.26 -11.86
C LYS A 30 -6.37 -5.96 -12.23
N ALA A 31 -6.35 -6.68 -13.35
CA ALA A 31 -5.14 -7.34 -13.81
C ALA A 31 -4.01 -6.35 -14.16
N ILE A 32 -4.35 -5.19 -14.73
CA ILE A 32 -3.38 -4.11 -15.01
C ILE A 32 -2.94 -3.44 -13.71
N GLU A 33 -3.85 -3.23 -12.77
CA GLU A 33 -3.57 -2.69 -11.44
C GLU A 33 -2.61 -3.61 -10.66
N ASP A 34 -2.85 -4.92 -10.68
CA ASP A 34 -2.01 -5.93 -10.04
C ASP A 34 -0.64 -6.08 -10.72
N GLU A 35 -0.58 -6.14 -12.06
CA GLU A 35 0.66 -6.35 -12.81
C GLU A 35 1.63 -5.16 -12.70
N PHE A 36 1.09 -3.95 -12.60
CA PHE A 36 1.89 -2.72 -12.54
C PHE A 36 1.92 -2.08 -11.16
N GLY A 37 1.28 -2.70 -10.16
CA GLY A 37 1.16 -2.16 -8.80
C GLY A 37 0.49 -0.78 -8.77
N VAL A 38 -0.43 -0.52 -9.71
CA VAL A 38 -1.12 0.76 -9.85
C VAL A 38 -2.49 0.60 -9.24
N THR A 39 -2.77 1.21 -8.09
CA THR A 39 -4.13 1.32 -7.56
C THR A 39 -4.71 2.69 -7.93
N ALA A 40 -6.02 2.74 -8.23
CA ALA A 40 -6.69 3.97 -8.64
C ALA A 40 -6.70 5.04 -7.53
N ALA A 41 -5.67 5.88 -7.49
CA ALA A 41 -5.62 7.05 -6.62
C ALA A 41 -6.60 8.14 -7.10
N ALA A 42 -7.67 8.37 -6.34
CA ALA A 42 -8.54 9.52 -6.53
C ALA A 42 -7.91 10.78 -5.89
N PRO A 43 -8.10 11.98 -6.48
CA PRO A 43 -7.43 13.20 -6.02
C PRO A 43 -8.02 13.72 -4.70
N VAL A 44 -7.16 13.97 -3.70
CA VAL A 44 -7.57 14.69 -2.47
C VAL A 44 -7.79 16.18 -2.74
N ALA A 45 -9.06 16.55 -2.92
CA ALA A 45 -9.49 17.93 -2.80
C ALA A 45 -9.66 18.30 -1.32
N ALA A 46 -8.84 19.24 -0.85
CA ALA A 46 -9.08 19.94 0.41
C ALA A 46 -10.37 20.78 0.29
N GLY A 47 -11.46 20.24 0.84
CA GLY A 47 -12.66 20.94 1.34
C GLY A 47 -13.27 22.07 0.49
N ALA A 48 -14.31 21.74 -0.28
CA ALA A 48 -15.48 22.61 -0.47
C ALA A 48 -16.65 21.76 -1.00
N ALA A 49 -17.86 22.17 -0.64
CA ALA A 49 -19.11 21.43 -0.77
C ALA A 49 -19.46 20.90 -2.18
N ALA A 50 -20.32 19.85 -2.14
CA ALA A 50 -21.14 19.25 -3.19
C ALA A 50 -20.55 18.07 -3.96
N GLY A 51 -21.30 16.96 -3.95
CA GLY A 51 -21.15 15.85 -4.91
C GLY A 51 -20.58 14.58 -4.30
N ASP A 52 -21.34 13.51 -4.50
CA ASP A 52 -20.98 12.09 -4.44
C ASP A 52 -19.52 11.82 -4.83
N ASP A 53 -18.72 11.23 -3.93
CA ASP A 53 -17.74 10.16 -4.22
C ASP A 53 -16.90 9.83 -2.98
N ALA A 54 -16.58 8.55 -2.82
CA ALA A 54 -15.89 7.97 -1.66
C ALA A 54 -14.53 8.63 -1.37
N ALA A 55 -14.37 9.15 -0.15
CA ALA A 55 -13.12 9.73 0.32
C ALA A 55 -12.00 8.68 0.42
N THR A 56 -11.03 8.74 -0.49
CA THR A 56 -9.78 7.97 -0.46
C THR A 56 -8.82 8.55 0.59
N LYS A 57 -8.23 7.68 1.43
CA LYS A 57 -7.17 8.06 2.37
C LYS A 57 -5.81 7.99 1.66
N ASP A 58 -5.10 9.12 1.63
CA ASP A 58 -3.79 9.26 0.96
C ASP A 58 -2.59 9.09 1.90
N SER A 59 -2.84 8.62 3.13
CA SER A 59 -1.87 8.58 4.21
C SER A 59 -2.23 7.39 5.07
N PHE A 60 -1.29 6.46 5.17
CA PHE A 60 -1.48 5.24 5.92
C PHE A 60 -0.64 5.25 7.18
N ASP A 61 -1.28 4.84 8.27
CA ASP A 61 -0.59 4.64 9.54
C ASP A 61 -0.39 3.15 9.77
N VAL A 62 0.85 2.79 10.09
CA VAL A 62 1.24 1.41 10.41
C VAL A 62 1.23 1.24 11.92
N GLU A 63 0.21 0.59 12.44
CA GLU A 63 0.06 0.27 13.86
C GLU A 63 0.54 -1.15 14.13
N LEU A 64 1.53 -1.29 15.01
CA LEU A 64 1.87 -2.57 15.62
C LEU A 64 0.76 -2.91 16.62
N THR A 65 -0.05 -3.91 16.30
CA THR A 65 -1.18 -4.34 17.13
C THR A 65 -0.73 -5.33 18.20
N ASP A 66 0.11 -6.29 17.84
CA ASP A 66 0.78 -7.21 18.79
C ASP A 66 2.21 -7.52 18.34
N ALA A 67 3.11 -7.64 19.31
CA ALA A 67 4.52 -7.92 19.05
C ALA A 67 4.83 -9.43 18.92
N GLY A 68 3.84 -10.29 19.18
CA GLY A 68 3.97 -11.74 19.15
C GLY A 68 5.04 -12.29 20.09
N GLN A 69 5.43 -13.53 19.83
CA GLN A 69 6.37 -14.27 20.68
C GLN A 69 7.83 -13.91 20.41
N GLN A 70 8.14 -13.32 19.25
CA GLN A 70 9.50 -13.00 18.83
C GLN A 70 9.86 -11.52 19.06
N LYS A 71 9.47 -10.95 20.21
CA LYS A 71 9.67 -9.53 20.57
C LYS A 71 11.04 -8.94 20.22
N VAL A 72 12.13 -9.68 20.45
CA VAL A 72 13.49 -9.19 20.15
C VAL A 72 13.70 -8.96 18.65
N LYS A 73 13.10 -9.79 17.78
CA LYS A 73 13.15 -9.60 16.33
C LYS A 73 12.28 -8.42 15.89
N VAL A 74 11.08 -8.29 16.47
CA VAL A 74 10.20 -7.14 16.22
C VAL A 74 10.87 -5.82 16.60
N ILE A 75 11.52 -5.75 17.77
CA ILE A 75 12.26 -4.55 18.19
C ILE A 75 13.39 -4.21 17.20
N LYS A 76 14.07 -5.20 16.63
CA LYS A 76 15.11 -4.95 15.61
C LYS A 76 14.49 -4.41 14.33
N ALA A 77 13.40 -5.02 13.84
CA ALA A 77 12.69 -4.56 12.65
C ALA A 77 12.16 -3.13 12.83
N VAL A 78 11.48 -2.82 13.94
CA VAL A 78 11.03 -1.45 14.26
C VAL A 78 12.20 -0.48 14.27
N ARG A 79 13.36 -0.86 14.81
CA ARG A 79 14.55 -0.01 14.82
C ARG A 79 15.09 0.27 13.42
N GLU A 80 15.08 -0.73 12.54
CA GLU A 80 15.51 -0.60 11.14
C GLU A 80 14.54 0.27 10.32
N ILE A 81 13.24 0.13 10.55
CA ILE A 81 12.18 0.90 9.88
C ILE A 81 12.19 2.38 10.28
N THR A 82 12.35 2.65 11.58
CA THR A 82 12.16 4.00 12.16
C THR A 82 13.46 4.75 12.43
N GLY A 83 14.60 4.06 12.49
CA GLY A 83 15.89 4.64 12.88
C GLY A 83 15.98 5.02 14.37
N LEU A 84 15.01 4.64 15.19
CA LEU A 84 14.97 4.94 16.63
C LEU A 84 16.12 4.27 17.40
N GLY A 85 16.40 4.77 18.62
CA GLY A 85 17.31 4.10 19.55
C GLY A 85 16.72 2.79 20.09
N LEU A 86 17.56 1.88 20.63
CA LEU A 86 17.08 0.60 21.20
C LEU A 86 16.03 0.79 22.30
N LYS A 87 16.18 1.85 23.12
CA LYS A 87 15.24 2.17 24.19
C LYS A 87 13.88 2.59 23.64
N ASP A 88 13.88 3.44 22.61
CA ASP A 88 12.65 4.01 22.05
C ASP A 88 11.90 2.97 21.19
N ALA A 89 12.63 2.18 20.39
CA ALA A 89 12.05 1.06 19.64
C ALA A 89 11.45 0.00 20.57
N LYS A 90 12.10 -0.32 21.69
CA LYS A 90 11.52 -1.18 22.72
C LYS A 90 10.26 -0.56 23.34
N GLY A 91 10.28 0.76 23.56
CA GLY A 91 9.13 1.51 24.05
C GLY A 91 7.90 1.38 23.15
N VAL A 92 8.08 1.53 21.83
CA VAL A 92 7.02 1.31 20.82
C VAL A 92 6.50 -0.13 20.93
N VAL A 93 7.38 -1.12 20.84
CA VAL A 93 6.97 -2.54 20.81
C VAL A 93 6.27 -3.00 22.10
N ASP A 94 6.69 -2.52 23.27
CA ASP A 94 6.05 -2.88 24.54
C ASP A 94 4.76 -2.10 24.82
N ALA A 95 4.50 -1.04 24.06
CA ALA A 95 3.30 -0.22 24.17
C ALA A 95 2.21 -0.62 23.17
N ALA A 96 2.36 -1.74 22.45
CA ALA A 96 1.35 -2.23 21.52
C ALA A 96 -0.05 -2.32 22.18
N PRO A 97 -1.12 -1.82 21.52
CA PRO A 97 -1.14 -1.26 20.17
C PRO A 97 -0.48 0.14 20.07
N SER A 98 0.43 0.31 19.10
CA SER A 98 1.22 1.54 18.94
C SER A 98 1.60 1.82 17.49
N ASN A 99 1.64 3.08 17.09
CA ASN A 99 2.06 3.48 15.74
C ASN A 99 3.58 3.33 15.57
N VAL A 100 3.97 2.59 14.54
CA VAL A 100 5.37 2.39 14.12
C VAL A 100 5.78 3.50 13.16
N LYS A 101 4.89 3.85 12.23
CA LYS A 101 5.08 4.93 11.27
C LYS A 101 3.73 5.50 10.85
N GLU A 102 3.69 6.79 10.61
CA GLU A 102 2.47 7.53 10.29
C GLU A 102 2.68 8.29 8.99
N GLY A 103 1.60 8.51 8.23
CA GLY A 103 1.67 9.34 7.03
C GLY A 103 2.51 8.77 5.89
N VAL A 104 2.60 7.44 5.79
CA VAL A 104 3.37 6.78 4.73
C VAL A 104 2.48 6.43 3.54
N THR A 105 3.10 6.21 2.38
CA THR A 105 2.39 5.70 1.20
C THR A 105 1.90 4.27 1.45
N GLU A 106 0.93 3.81 0.67
CA GLU A 106 0.42 2.44 0.76
C GLU A 106 1.52 1.40 0.56
N ASP A 107 2.40 1.62 -0.42
CA ASP A 107 3.56 0.75 -0.69
C ASP A 107 4.49 0.65 0.51
N GLU A 108 4.82 1.79 1.13
CA GLU A 108 5.67 1.81 2.31
C GLU A 108 4.96 1.18 3.52
N ALA A 109 3.66 1.42 3.69
CA ALA A 109 2.86 0.80 4.74
C ALA A 109 2.85 -0.73 4.63
N ASN A 110 2.62 -1.25 3.42
CA ASN A 110 2.58 -2.68 3.12
C ASN A 110 3.96 -3.34 3.22
N ASP A 111 5.04 -2.65 2.84
CA ASP A 111 6.41 -3.13 3.00
C ASP A 111 6.80 -3.20 4.49
N ILE A 112 6.43 -2.20 5.28
CA ILE A 112 6.63 -2.20 6.74
C ILE A 112 5.81 -3.32 7.41
N LYS A 113 4.53 -3.44 7.03
CA LYS A 113 3.65 -4.51 7.52
C LYS A 113 4.27 -5.88 7.27
N SER A 114 4.68 -6.14 6.03
CA SER A 114 5.29 -7.42 5.63
C SER A 114 6.54 -7.73 6.46
N LYS A 115 7.45 -6.77 6.59
CA LYS A 115 8.69 -6.93 7.39
C LYS A 115 8.44 -7.25 8.86
N LEU A 116 7.36 -6.70 9.44
CA LEU A 116 7.00 -6.94 10.83
C LEU A 116 6.26 -8.28 11.00
N GLU A 117 5.36 -8.64 10.08
CA GLU A 117 4.64 -9.92 10.11
C GLU A 117 5.58 -11.12 9.85
N GLU A 118 6.61 -10.97 9.00
CA GLU A 118 7.65 -11.99 8.78
C GLU A 118 8.40 -12.38 10.06
N VAL A 119 8.53 -11.44 11.01
CA VAL A 119 9.13 -11.68 12.32
C VAL A 119 8.11 -12.00 13.41
N GLY A 120 6.85 -12.21 13.03
CA GLY A 120 5.78 -12.72 13.89
C GLY A 120 5.05 -11.65 14.71
N ALA A 121 5.04 -10.40 14.25
CA ALA A 121 4.14 -9.36 14.77
C ALA A 121 2.78 -9.38 14.07
N GLU A 122 1.77 -8.78 14.69
CA GLU A 122 0.49 -8.43 14.04
C GLU A 122 0.46 -6.93 13.80
N VAL A 123 0.14 -6.52 12.57
CA VAL A 123 0.19 -5.12 12.14
C VAL A 123 -1.09 -4.76 11.38
N THR A 124 -1.63 -3.59 11.71
CA THR A 124 -2.78 -3.00 11.01
C THR A 124 -2.33 -1.74 10.26
N VAL A 125 -2.76 -1.62 9.01
CA VAL A 125 -2.59 -0.42 8.19
C VAL A 125 -3.94 0.32 8.17
N LYS A 126 -3.94 1.63 8.48
CA LYS A 126 -5.16 2.44 8.72
C LYS A 126 -5.27 3.67 7.84
#